data_AF-A0A317IAN8-F1
#
_entry.id   AF-A0A317IAN8-F1
#
_cell.length_a   1.000
_cell.length_b   1.000
_cell.length_c   1.000
_cell.angle_alpha   90.00
_cell.angle_beta   90.00
_cell.angle_gamma   90.00
#
_symmetry.space_group_name_H-M   'P 1'
#
loop_
_entity.id
_entity.type
_entity.pdbx_description
1 polymer ?
#
loop_
_entity_poly.entity_id
_entity_poly.type
_entity_poly.pdbx_seq_one_letter_code
_entity_poly.pdbx_strand_id
1 'polypeptide(L)'
;MRRAEGGYTLVALLAMMTILALFAMALAPSIQQQAQREREKESIFRGEQVADAIRAYYINRFQTLRLQGDQALPSSMDQLLEGIPVQGGAKKRQILRASAAHDPLSPNGEWRFVRPRSQALIDFQRAILFYAGNLVPTPQDRQMAQLQQLAVPMITSVLNTGTDQKSSDSSSIDDDSSGPFVGVSPRNKNKSVLTYYGIDELDQWIFTPLFRQ
;
A
#
# COMPACT_ATOMS: atom_id res chain seq x y z
N MET A 1 -40.04 -38.54 50.30
CA MET A 1 -39.54 -38.62 48.90
C MET A 1 -38.98 -37.25 48.49
N ARG A 2 -37.65 -37.01 48.57
CA ARG A 2 -37.00 -35.82 47.98
C ARG A 2 -35.51 -36.11 47.76
N ARG A 3 -35.15 -36.56 46.56
CA ARG A 3 -33.77 -36.63 46.05
C ARG A 3 -33.84 -36.73 44.52
N ALA A 4 -34.04 -35.59 43.85
CA ALA A 4 -33.92 -35.49 42.38
C ALA A 4 -33.63 -34.07 41.86
N GLU A 5 -33.41 -33.05 42.72
CA GLU A 5 -33.29 -31.65 42.28
C GLU A 5 -31.84 -31.15 42.09
N GLY A 6 -30.82 -31.94 42.48
CA GLY A 6 -29.41 -31.50 42.44
C GLY A 6 -28.66 -31.77 41.13
N GLY A 7 -29.18 -32.63 40.24
CA GLY A 7 -28.49 -33.03 39.00
C GLY A 7 -28.79 -32.13 37.81
N TYR A 8 -30.01 -31.60 37.73
CA TYR A 8 -30.47 -30.82 36.58
C TYR A 8 -29.86 -29.42 36.52
N THR A 9 -29.51 -28.82 37.66
CA THR A 9 -28.90 -27.48 37.71
C THR A 9 -27.50 -27.47 37.11
N LEU A 10 -26.70 -28.51 37.37
CA LEU A 10 -25.35 -28.65 36.81
C LEU A 10 -25.41 -28.94 35.31
N VAL A 11 -26.33 -29.81 34.86
CA VAL A 11 -26.55 -30.08 33.44
C VAL A 11 -27.05 -28.84 32.71
N ALA A 12 -27.97 -28.07 33.30
CA ALA A 12 -28.45 -26.81 32.75
C ALA A 12 -27.34 -25.75 32.67
N LEU A 13 -26.46 -25.68 33.67
CA LEU A 13 -25.28 -24.81 33.65
C LEU A 13 -24.31 -25.22 32.54
N LEU A 14 -24.00 -26.52 32.39
CA LEU A 14 -23.15 -27.00 31.29
C LEU A 14 -23.78 -26.73 29.92
N ALA A 15 -25.10 -26.94 29.77
CA ALA A 15 -25.83 -26.60 28.56
C ALA A 15 -25.78 -25.09 28.26
N MET A 16 -25.95 -24.24 29.28
CA MET A 16 -25.85 -22.79 29.13
C MET A 16 -24.44 -22.36 28.76
N MET A 17 -23.40 -22.89 29.42
CA MET A 17 -22.01 -22.57 29.12
C MET A 17 -21.59 -23.04 27.71
N THR A 18 -22.07 -24.19 27.27
CA THR A 18 -21.81 -24.68 25.90
C THR A 18 -22.50 -23.81 24.86
N ILE A 19 -23.75 -23.39 25.09
CA ILE A 19 -24.44 -22.43 24.20
C ILE A 19 -23.69 -21.10 24.14
N LEU A 20 -23.24 -20.55 25.28
CA LEU A 20 -22.45 -19.32 25.32
C LEU A 20 -21.12 -19.46 24.57
N ALA A 21 -20.43 -20.60 24.72
CA ALA A 21 -19.19 -20.87 23.99
C ALA A 21 -19.41 -20.92 22.48
N LEU A 22 -20.51 -21.54 22.01
CA LEU A 22 -20.88 -21.56 20.59
C LEU A 22 -21.16 -20.17 20.05
N PHE A 23 -21.89 -19.32 20.80
CA PHE A 23 -22.13 -17.93 20.41
C PHE A 23 -20.84 -17.10 20.34
N ALA A 24 -19.91 -17.29 21.28
CA ALA A 24 -18.63 -16.60 21.26
C ALA A 24 -17.78 -16.98 20.03
N MET A 25 -17.75 -18.28 19.67
CA MET A 25 -17.05 -18.74 18.47
C MET A 25 -17.66 -18.20 17.17
N ALA A 26 -18.99 -18.04 17.12
CA ALA A 26 -19.67 -17.49 15.94
C ALA A 26 -19.31 -16.01 15.66
N LEU A 27 -18.95 -15.23 16.68
CA LEU A 27 -18.60 -13.81 16.54
C LEU A 27 -17.10 -13.56 16.28
N ALA A 28 -16.22 -14.47 16.71
CA ALA A 28 -14.76 -14.33 16.61
C ALA A 28 -14.19 -13.98 15.21
N PRO A 29 -14.61 -14.60 14.08
CA PRO A 29 -14.00 -14.32 12.78
C PRO A 29 -14.24 -12.87 12.31
N SER A 30 -15.35 -12.25 12.73
CA SER A 30 -15.68 -10.87 12.32
C SER A 30 -14.75 -9.82 12.93
N ILE A 31 -14.27 -10.03 14.17
CA ILE A 31 -13.36 -9.10 14.86
C ILE A 31 -11.98 -9.11 14.22
N GLN A 32 -11.44 -10.29 13.89
CA GLN A 32 -10.14 -10.41 13.22
C GLN A 32 -10.17 -9.76 11.83
N GLN A 33 -11.23 -10.00 11.06
CA GLN A 33 -11.41 -9.36 9.75
C GLN A 33 -11.57 -7.85 9.86
N GLN A 34 -12.27 -7.35 10.89
CA GLN A 34 -12.40 -5.92 11.10
C GLN A 34 -11.05 -5.28 11.48
N ALA A 35 -10.29 -5.90 12.37
CA ALA A 35 -8.96 -5.43 12.75
C ALA A 35 -8.01 -5.41 11.54
N GLN A 36 -8.07 -6.43 10.67
CA GLN A 36 -7.32 -6.46 9.42
C GLN A 36 -7.74 -5.32 8.50
N ARG A 37 -9.04 -5.13 8.26
CA ARG A 37 -9.55 -4.03 7.44
C ARG A 37 -9.08 -2.66 7.93
N GLU A 38 -9.10 -2.41 9.24
CA GLU A 38 -8.64 -1.12 9.76
C GLU A 38 -7.13 -0.92 9.54
N ARG A 39 -6.30 -1.97 9.68
CA ARG A 39 -4.87 -1.88 9.33
C ARG A 39 -4.64 -1.65 7.85
N GLU A 40 -5.45 -2.27 6.99
CA GLU A 40 -5.39 -2.07 5.54
C GLU A 40 -5.76 -0.64 5.15
N LYS A 41 -6.83 -0.07 5.74
CA LYS A 41 -7.19 1.35 5.54
C LYS A 41 -6.06 2.28 5.99
N GLU A 42 -5.46 2.00 7.13
CA GLU A 42 -4.34 2.80 7.65
C GLU A 42 -3.10 2.67 6.75
N SER A 43 -2.82 1.48 6.21
CA SER A 43 -1.73 1.27 5.25
C SER A 43 -1.96 2.08 3.98
N ILE A 44 -3.19 2.06 3.43
CA ILE A 44 -3.56 2.91 2.29
C ILE A 44 -3.36 4.39 2.65
N PHE A 45 -3.90 4.85 3.78
CA PHE A 45 -3.80 6.24 4.20
C PHE A 45 -2.34 6.72 4.40
N ARG A 46 -1.47 5.85 4.94
CA ARG A 46 -0.04 6.16 5.13
C ARG A 46 0.74 6.08 3.82
N GLY A 47 0.47 5.07 3.01
CA GLY A 47 1.05 4.91 1.68
C GLY A 47 0.75 6.11 0.79
N GLU A 48 -0.48 6.61 0.80
CA GLU A 48 -0.87 7.82 0.08
C GLU A 48 -0.12 9.08 0.55
N GLN A 49 0.12 9.21 1.86
CA GLN A 49 0.97 10.30 2.39
C GLN A 49 2.41 10.19 1.91
N VAL A 50 2.95 8.97 1.78
CA VAL A 50 4.27 8.75 1.20
C VAL A 50 4.26 9.15 -0.28
N ALA A 51 3.24 8.76 -1.05
CA ALA A 51 3.10 9.17 -2.46
C ALA A 51 3.06 10.70 -2.61
N ASP A 52 2.29 11.39 -1.77
CA ASP A 52 2.23 12.85 -1.74
C ASP A 52 3.55 13.51 -1.35
N ALA A 53 4.30 12.91 -0.43
CA ALA A 53 5.64 13.35 -0.07
C ALA A 53 6.63 13.16 -1.23
N ILE A 54 6.61 12.03 -1.93
CA ILE A 54 7.45 11.79 -3.13
C ILE A 54 7.17 12.86 -4.18
N ARG A 55 5.88 13.15 -4.45
CA ARG A 55 5.47 14.22 -5.37
C ARG A 55 6.06 15.57 -4.97
N ALA A 56 5.86 15.98 -3.70
CA ALA A 56 6.35 17.26 -3.21
C ALA A 56 7.88 17.36 -3.27
N TYR A 57 8.58 16.27 -2.97
CA TYR A 57 10.03 16.18 -3.05
C TYR A 57 10.53 16.34 -4.49
N TYR A 58 9.96 15.57 -5.43
CA TYR A 58 10.35 15.60 -6.83
C TYR A 58 10.14 16.99 -7.46
N ILE A 59 8.96 17.60 -7.23
CA ILE A 59 8.64 18.95 -7.72
C ILE A 59 9.64 19.97 -7.17
N ASN A 60 9.98 19.89 -5.87
CA ASN A 60 10.95 20.80 -5.27
C ASN A 60 12.35 20.63 -5.85
N ARG A 61 12.83 19.40 -6.05
CA ARG A 61 14.14 19.11 -6.66
C ARG A 61 14.23 19.60 -8.10
N PHE A 62 13.16 19.40 -8.87
CA PHE A 62 13.07 19.96 -10.22
C PHE A 62 13.13 21.49 -10.20
N GLN A 63 12.39 22.15 -9.30
CA GLN A 63 12.33 23.62 -9.27
C GLN A 63 13.63 24.26 -8.77
N THR A 64 14.24 23.68 -7.73
CA THR A 64 15.40 24.28 -7.02
C THR A 64 16.74 23.89 -7.64
N LEU A 65 16.88 22.65 -8.11
CA LEU A 65 18.13 22.09 -8.61
C LEU A 65 18.08 21.74 -10.11
N ARG A 66 16.93 21.90 -10.78
CA ARG A 66 16.73 21.53 -12.20
C ARG A 66 17.03 20.06 -12.51
N LEU A 67 16.99 19.20 -11.50
CA LEU A 67 17.13 17.75 -11.65
C LEU A 67 15.88 17.18 -12.32
N GLN A 68 16.07 16.16 -13.14
CA GLN A 68 15.02 15.49 -13.91
C GLN A 68 15.18 13.98 -13.83
N GLY A 69 14.08 13.25 -14.05
CA GLY A 69 14.06 11.80 -14.01
C GLY A 69 14.48 11.25 -12.64
N ASP A 70 15.15 10.10 -12.63
CA ASP A 70 15.45 9.36 -11.41
C ASP A 70 16.31 10.14 -10.39
N GLN A 71 17.12 11.10 -10.84
CA GLN A 71 18.00 11.88 -9.94
C GLN A 71 17.22 12.88 -9.06
N ALA A 72 16.00 13.24 -9.46
CA ALA A 72 15.13 14.11 -8.67
C ALA A 72 14.26 13.32 -7.68
N LEU A 73 14.26 11.99 -7.74
CA LEU A 73 13.52 11.13 -6.82
C LEU A 73 14.24 11.00 -5.46
N PRO A 74 13.50 10.72 -4.38
CA PRO A 74 14.11 10.37 -3.11
C PRO A 74 14.84 9.03 -3.23
N SER A 75 15.98 8.92 -2.55
CA SER A 75 16.76 7.67 -2.46
C SER A 75 16.58 6.95 -1.13
N SER A 76 15.96 7.60 -0.14
CA SER A 76 15.62 7.00 1.15
C SER A 76 14.37 7.66 1.76
N MET A 77 13.72 6.93 2.69
CA MET A 77 12.58 7.45 3.45
C MET A 77 12.98 8.68 4.30
N ASP A 78 14.22 8.71 4.80
CA ASP A 78 14.73 9.81 5.62
C ASP A 78 14.72 11.16 4.88
N GLN A 79 14.93 11.17 3.56
CA GLN A 79 14.83 12.39 2.77
C GLN A 79 13.41 12.97 2.76
N LEU A 80 12.39 12.12 2.85
CA LEU A 80 10.99 12.54 2.95
C LEU A 80 10.66 13.05 4.36
N LEU A 81 11.24 12.42 5.39
CA LEU A 81 11.09 12.83 6.79
C LEU A 81 11.79 14.15 7.10
N GLU A 82 12.99 14.37 6.55
CA GLU A 82 13.75 15.61 6.71
C GLU A 82 13.02 16.81 6.10
N GLY A 83 12.25 16.56 5.03
CA GLY A 83 11.46 17.57 4.34
C GLY A 83 12.25 18.34 3.28
N ILE A 84 11.60 19.36 2.72
CA ILE A 84 12.14 20.13 1.60
C ILE A 84 12.54 21.55 2.03
N PRO A 85 13.61 22.13 1.48
CA PRO A 85 13.96 23.52 1.75
C PRO A 85 12.87 24.47 1.23
N VAL A 86 12.49 25.46 2.05
CA VAL A 86 11.61 26.55 1.63
C VAL A 86 12.46 27.60 0.92
N GLN A 87 12.03 28.04 -0.27
CA GLN A 87 12.75 29.08 -1.02
C GLN A 87 12.89 30.35 -0.17
N GLY A 88 14.12 30.85 -0.02
CA GLY A 88 14.41 32.06 0.74
C GLY A 88 14.45 31.89 2.27
N GLY A 89 14.40 30.67 2.80
CA GLY A 89 14.49 30.40 4.24
C GLY A 89 15.49 29.31 4.60
N ALA A 90 16.00 29.35 5.83
CA ALA A 90 16.89 28.31 6.38
C ALA A 90 16.14 27.06 6.89
N LYS A 91 14.80 27.11 6.96
CA LYS A 91 13.96 26.03 7.50
C LYS A 91 13.48 25.09 6.39
N LYS A 92 13.43 23.80 6.72
CA LYS A 92 12.81 22.77 5.89
C LYS A 92 11.33 22.64 6.24
N ARG A 93 10.49 22.49 5.22
CA ARG A 93 9.07 22.18 5.36
C ARG A 93 8.90 20.66 5.39
N GLN A 94 8.32 20.15 6.47
CA GLN A 94 7.96 18.74 6.58
C GLN A 94 6.93 18.36 5.51
N ILE A 95 7.19 17.25 4.81
CA ILE A 95 6.30 16.72 3.76
C ILE A 95 5.74 15.34 4.13
N LEU A 96 6.38 14.63 5.07
CA LEU A 96 5.96 13.32 5.53
C LEU A 96 5.86 13.29 7.06
N ARG A 97 4.78 12.70 7.58
CA ARG A 97 4.63 12.43 9.01
C ARG A 97 5.47 11.20 9.39
N ALA A 98 6.09 11.22 10.57
CA ALA A 98 6.89 10.09 11.06
C ALA A 98 6.11 8.76 11.07
N SER A 99 4.81 8.78 11.40
CA SER A 99 3.97 7.58 11.36
C SER A 99 3.78 7.02 9.96
N ALA A 100 3.71 7.88 8.92
CA ALA A 100 3.49 7.44 7.54
C ALA A 100 4.74 6.78 6.93
N ALA A 101 5.93 7.02 7.49
CA ALA A 101 7.14 6.31 7.12
C ALA A 101 7.13 4.81 7.51
N HIS A 102 6.12 4.35 8.27
CA HIS A 102 5.99 2.96 8.70
C HIS A 102 4.71 2.29 8.20
N ASP A 103 4.84 1.09 7.61
CA ASP A 103 3.72 0.26 7.14
C ASP A 103 3.08 -0.52 8.31
N PRO A 104 1.79 -0.31 8.61
CA PRO A 104 1.09 -1.06 9.67
C PRO A 104 0.85 -2.54 9.34
N LEU A 105 1.05 -2.96 8.08
CA LEU A 105 0.89 -4.35 7.65
C LEU A 105 2.20 -5.15 7.69
N SER A 106 3.35 -4.47 7.80
CA SER A 106 4.66 -5.10 7.88
C SER A 106 5.05 -5.36 9.34
N PRO A 107 5.53 -6.56 9.71
CA PRO A 107 5.99 -6.85 11.07
C PRO A 107 7.12 -5.94 11.55
N ASN A 108 8.01 -5.52 10.64
CA ASN A 108 9.12 -4.60 10.94
C ASN A 108 8.75 -3.12 10.71
N GLY A 109 7.53 -2.84 10.26
CA GLY A 109 7.06 -1.49 9.94
C GLY A 109 7.72 -0.87 8.70
N GLU A 110 8.46 -1.64 7.89
CA GLU A 110 9.14 -1.08 6.71
C GLU A 110 8.30 -1.22 5.45
N TRP A 111 8.27 -0.13 4.69
CA TRP A 111 7.82 -0.16 3.31
C TRP A 111 8.81 -0.91 2.40
N ARG A 112 8.29 -1.52 1.35
CA ARG A 112 9.07 -1.92 0.17
C ARG A 112 9.14 -0.72 -0.78
N PHE A 113 10.32 -0.41 -1.31
CA PHE A 113 10.47 0.68 -2.26
C PHE A 113 10.18 0.20 -3.68
N VAL A 114 9.40 0.98 -4.42
CA VAL A 114 9.08 0.69 -5.81
C VAL A 114 9.96 1.55 -6.70
N ARG A 115 10.79 0.90 -7.50
CA ARG A 115 11.76 1.57 -8.38
C ARG A 115 11.13 2.05 -9.68
N PRO A 116 11.67 3.11 -10.30
CA PRO A 116 11.34 3.45 -11.68
C PRO A 116 11.60 2.25 -12.60
N ARG A 117 10.69 2.01 -13.54
CA ARG A 117 10.78 0.96 -14.57
C ARG A 117 10.92 -0.46 -14.00
N SER A 118 10.51 -0.70 -12.74
CA SER A 118 10.47 -2.04 -12.16
C SER A 118 9.31 -2.86 -12.70
N GLN A 119 9.42 -4.19 -12.64
CA GLN A 119 8.34 -5.09 -13.05
C GLN A 119 7.07 -4.87 -12.23
N ALA A 120 7.22 -4.65 -10.92
CA ALA A 120 6.09 -4.34 -10.03
C ALA A 120 5.32 -3.10 -10.50
N LEU A 121 6.01 -2.04 -10.93
CA LEU A 121 5.37 -0.82 -11.43
C LEU A 121 4.63 -1.04 -12.76
N ILE A 122 5.18 -1.89 -13.64
CA ILE A 122 4.55 -2.28 -14.91
C ILE A 122 3.28 -3.09 -14.65
N ASP A 123 3.35 -4.09 -13.76
CA ASP A 123 2.21 -4.92 -13.42
C ASP A 123 1.10 -4.10 -12.74
N PHE A 124 1.48 -3.15 -11.89
CA PHE A 124 0.54 -2.20 -11.29
C PHE A 124 -0.12 -1.29 -12.33
N GLN A 125 0.64 -0.76 -13.31
CA GLN A 125 0.06 0.02 -14.41
C GLN A 125 -0.98 -0.81 -15.19
N ARG A 126 -0.72 -2.09 -15.45
CA ARG A 126 -1.69 -2.99 -16.10
C ARG A 126 -2.96 -3.13 -15.28
N ALA A 127 -2.83 -3.36 -13.97
CA ALA A 127 -3.98 -3.45 -13.06
C ALA A 127 -4.84 -2.18 -13.10
N ILE A 128 -4.20 -1.00 -13.06
CA ILE A 128 -4.91 0.28 -13.20
C ILE A 128 -5.60 0.40 -14.56
N LEU A 129 -4.94 0.02 -15.66
CA LEU A 129 -5.55 0.04 -16.99
C LEU A 129 -6.84 -0.79 -17.03
N PHE A 130 -6.82 -2.00 -16.48
CA PHE A 130 -8.03 -2.84 -16.41
C PHE A 130 -9.10 -2.24 -15.51
N TYR A 131 -8.71 -1.71 -14.35
CA TYR A 131 -9.64 -1.11 -13.39
C TYR A 131 -10.31 0.18 -13.91
N ALA A 132 -9.54 1.04 -14.57
CA ALA A 132 -9.97 2.36 -15.04
C ALA A 132 -10.59 2.35 -16.46
N GLY A 133 -10.83 1.17 -17.04
CA GLY A 133 -11.46 1.04 -18.37
C GLY A 133 -10.55 1.46 -19.52
N ASN A 134 -9.28 1.04 -19.49
CA ASN A 134 -8.22 1.31 -20.47
C ASN A 134 -7.74 2.76 -20.55
N LEU A 135 -7.92 3.54 -19.48
CA LEU A 135 -7.35 4.87 -19.34
C LEU A 135 -6.23 4.83 -18.30
N VAL A 136 -5.05 5.37 -18.64
CA VAL A 136 -3.99 5.60 -17.64
C VAL A 136 -4.25 6.96 -17.00
N PRO A 137 -4.53 7.04 -15.69
CA PRO A 137 -4.64 8.32 -15.02
C PRO A 137 -3.30 9.07 -15.10
N THR A 138 -3.36 10.34 -15.48
CA THR A 138 -2.18 11.21 -15.60
C THR A 138 -2.14 12.22 -14.45
N PRO A 139 -0.98 12.46 -13.84
CA PRO A 139 -0.80 13.50 -12.84
C PRO A 139 -1.15 14.89 -13.35
N GLN A 140 -1.81 15.69 -12.49
CA GLN A 140 -2.15 17.08 -12.82
C GLN A 140 -0.90 17.96 -13.05
N ASP A 141 0.20 17.71 -12.34
CA ASP A 141 1.44 18.47 -12.57
C ASP A 141 2.17 17.98 -13.81
N ARG A 142 2.54 18.92 -14.68
CA ARG A 142 3.33 18.64 -15.89
C ARG A 142 4.64 17.90 -15.58
N GLN A 143 5.29 18.24 -14.47
CA GLN A 143 6.55 17.62 -14.04
C GLN A 143 6.35 16.15 -13.67
N MET A 144 5.23 15.83 -13.01
CA MET A 144 4.86 14.47 -12.63
C MET A 144 4.43 13.66 -13.85
N ALA A 145 3.71 14.27 -14.79
CA ALA A 145 3.38 13.62 -16.06
C ALA A 145 4.63 13.28 -16.89
N GLN A 146 5.64 14.15 -16.91
CA GLN A 146 6.93 13.86 -17.54
C GLN A 146 7.65 12.70 -16.83
N LEU A 147 7.64 12.67 -15.50
CA LEU A 147 8.21 11.56 -14.74
C LEU A 147 7.48 10.24 -15.03
N GLN A 148 6.15 10.25 -15.14
CA GLN A 148 5.36 9.06 -15.47
C GLN A 148 5.82 8.44 -16.79
N GLN A 149 6.06 9.25 -17.83
CA GLN A 149 6.54 8.79 -19.13
C GLN A 149 7.95 8.18 -19.08
N LEU A 150 8.81 8.64 -18.16
CA LEU A 150 10.19 8.16 -18.01
C LEU A 150 10.31 6.96 -17.05
N ALA A 151 9.45 6.92 -16.04
CA ALA A 151 9.46 5.90 -14.99
C ALA A 151 8.62 4.68 -15.38
N VAL A 152 7.69 4.81 -16.32
CA VAL A 152 6.76 3.75 -16.69
C VAL A 152 6.85 3.49 -18.20
N PRO A 153 7.24 2.29 -18.64
CA PRO A 153 7.29 1.98 -20.07
C PRO A 153 5.88 1.95 -20.68
N MET A 154 5.75 2.40 -21.93
CA MET A 154 4.47 2.39 -22.65
C MET A 154 4.08 0.95 -23.00
N ILE A 155 2.92 0.49 -22.52
CA ILE A 155 2.37 -0.82 -22.85
C ILE A 155 1.58 -0.69 -24.16
N THR A 156 2.13 -1.17 -25.27
CA THR A 156 1.55 -1.03 -26.62
C THR A 156 0.52 -2.11 -26.97
N SER A 157 0.33 -3.14 -26.15
CA SER A 157 -0.68 -4.17 -26.35
C SER A 157 -1.04 -4.84 -25.02
N VAL A 158 -2.29 -4.64 -24.56
CA VAL A 158 -2.91 -5.51 -23.55
C VAL A 158 -3.68 -6.60 -24.29
N LEU A 159 -2.98 -7.66 -24.70
CA LEU A 159 -3.65 -8.82 -25.26
C LEU A 159 -4.41 -9.51 -24.12
N ASN A 160 -5.73 -9.34 -24.08
CA ASN A 160 -6.62 -10.01 -23.13
C ASN A 160 -6.81 -11.49 -23.54
N THR A 161 -5.74 -12.27 -23.41
CA THR A 161 -5.85 -13.73 -23.31
C THR A 161 -6.21 -14.04 -21.87
N GLY A 162 -7.46 -14.47 -21.63
CA GLY A 162 -8.06 -14.75 -20.31
C GLY A 162 -7.41 -15.89 -19.51
N THR A 163 -6.09 -15.89 -19.45
CA THR A 163 -5.29 -16.67 -18.52
C THR A 163 -4.81 -15.69 -17.46
N ASP A 164 -5.20 -15.92 -16.21
CA ASP A 164 -4.58 -15.38 -15.00
C ASP A 164 -3.08 -15.73 -15.02
N GLN A 165 -2.29 -15.00 -15.80
CA GLN A 165 -0.85 -15.17 -15.83
C GLN A 165 -0.31 -14.45 -14.61
N LYS A 166 -0.54 -15.10 -13.47
CA LYS A 166 0.03 -14.77 -12.18
C LYS A 166 1.55 -14.79 -12.38
N SER A 167 2.14 -13.62 -12.54
CA SER A 167 3.57 -13.42 -12.29
C SER A 167 3.78 -13.58 -10.77
N SER A 168 3.67 -14.82 -10.29
CA SER A 168 3.82 -15.20 -8.88
C SER A 168 5.26 -15.04 -8.35
N ASP A 169 6.11 -14.32 -9.08
CA ASP A 169 7.53 -14.13 -8.80
C ASP A 169 7.95 -12.67 -9.03
N SER A 170 7.05 -11.72 -8.77
CA SER A 170 7.34 -10.28 -8.86
C SER A 170 8.16 -9.74 -7.68
N SER A 171 8.54 -10.57 -6.70
CA SER A 171 9.63 -10.22 -5.78
C SER A 171 10.98 -10.41 -6.48
N SER A 172 11.22 -9.66 -7.57
CA SER A 172 12.57 -9.48 -8.08
C SER A 172 13.38 -8.85 -6.95
N ILE A 173 14.47 -9.53 -6.58
CA ILE A 173 15.48 -9.16 -5.58
C ILE A 173 15.94 -7.69 -5.72
N ASP A 174 15.72 -7.09 -6.90
CA ASP A 174 16.03 -5.71 -7.22
C ASP A 174 15.22 -4.67 -6.43
N ASP A 175 14.00 -4.93 -5.98
CA ASP A 175 13.13 -3.92 -5.32
C ASP A 175 13.55 -3.60 -3.88
N ASP A 176 14.46 -4.38 -3.28
CA ASP A 176 14.96 -4.17 -1.91
C ASP A 176 16.35 -3.52 -1.85
N SER A 177 16.96 -3.23 -3.00
CA SER A 177 18.28 -2.60 -3.04
C SER A 177 18.18 -1.07 -2.96
N SER A 178 19.17 -0.43 -2.32
CA SER A 178 19.24 1.03 -2.16
C SER A 178 19.23 1.74 -3.53
N GLY A 179 18.38 2.76 -3.71
CA GLY A 179 18.23 3.48 -4.98
C GLY A 179 17.06 4.47 -4.98
N PRO A 180 16.94 5.30 -6.04
CA PRO A 180 15.79 6.19 -6.19
C PRO A 180 14.48 5.40 -6.30
N PHE A 181 13.44 5.85 -5.61
CA PHE A 181 12.14 5.21 -5.60
C PHE A 181 11.02 6.17 -5.97
N VAL A 182 9.98 5.63 -6.60
CA VAL A 182 8.82 6.39 -7.10
C VAL A 182 7.51 5.97 -6.42
N GLY A 183 7.57 5.03 -5.49
CA GLY A 183 6.44 4.62 -4.69
C GLY A 183 6.85 3.68 -3.58
N VAL A 184 5.86 3.29 -2.79
CA VAL A 184 6.01 2.28 -1.73
C VAL A 184 4.93 1.22 -1.82
N SER A 185 5.23 0.03 -1.32
CA SER A 185 4.33 -1.11 -1.26
C SER A 185 4.45 -1.80 0.10
N PRO A 186 3.37 -2.39 0.64
CA PRO A 186 3.47 -3.31 1.76
C PRO A 186 4.42 -4.47 1.44
N ARG A 187 5.06 -5.03 2.48
CA ARG A 187 5.89 -6.27 2.37
C ARG A 187 5.08 -7.55 2.61
N ASN A 188 3.79 -7.42 2.84
CA ASN A 188 2.91 -8.51 3.24
C ASN A 188 2.33 -9.23 2.01
N LYS A 189 2.58 -10.53 1.87
CA LYS A 189 2.12 -11.35 0.72
C LYS A 189 0.72 -11.95 0.91
N ASN A 190 0.01 -11.58 1.98
CA ASN A 190 -1.33 -12.08 2.24
C ASN A 190 -2.36 -11.40 1.34
N LYS A 191 -3.49 -12.08 1.14
CA LYS A 191 -4.66 -11.46 0.53
C LYS A 191 -5.24 -10.38 1.43
N SER A 192 -5.68 -9.30 0.80
CA SER A 192 -6.36 -8.20 1.46
C SER A 192 -7.86 -8.45 1.60
N VAL A 193 -8.48 -7.81 2.58
CA VAL A 193 -9.94 -7.76 2.71
C VAL A 193 -10.52 -6.63 1.85
N LEU A 194 -9.76 -5.54 1.67
CA LEU A 194 -10.06 -4.45 0.75
C LEU A 194 -9.41 -4.69 -0.61
N THR A 195 -9.79 -3.94 -1.65
CA THR A 195 -9.10 -3.94 -2.94
C THR A 195 -8.57 -2.55 -3.24
N TYR A 196 -7.35 -2.44 -3.80
CA TYR A 196 -6.77 -1.17 -4.23
C TYR A 196 -6.56 -1.21 -5.75
N TYR A 197 -7.29 -0.38 -6.50
CA TYR A 197 -7.38 -0.48 -7.98
C TYR A 197 -7.72 -1.89 -8.50
N GLY A 198 -8.60 -2.62 -7.78
CA GLY A 198 -8.97 -3.99 -8.13
C GLY A 198 -7.97 -5.07 -7.70
N ILE A 199 -6.87 -4.70 -7.05
CA ILE A 199 -5.82 -5.62 -6.57
C ILE A 199 -6.17 -6.12 -5.17
N ASP A 200 -6.16 -7.45 -4.98
CA ASP A 200 -6.47 -8.15 -3.72
C ASP A 200 -5.24 -8.78 -3.03
N GLU A 201 -4.04 -8.59 -3.56
CA GLU A 201 -2.77 -9.01 -2.95
C GLU A 201 -2.04 -7.77 -2.37
N LEU A 202 -1.73 -7.81 -1.07
CA LEU A 202 -1.21 -6.65 -0.33
C LEU A 202 0.16 -6.16 -0.84
N ASP A 203 1.04 -7.06 -1.26
CA ASP A 203 2.36 -6.74 -1.79
C ASP A 203 2.34 -6.21 -3.23
N GLN A 204 1.18 -6.22 -3.87
CA GLN A 204 0.95 -5.62 -5.18
C GLN A 204 0.33 -4.20 -5.09
N TRP A 205 -0.03 -3.75 -3.90
CA TRP A 205 -0.50 -2.38 -3.69
C TRP A 205 0.67 -1.41 -3.81
N ILE A 206 0.63 -0.54 -4.83
CA ILE A 206 1.67 0.47 -5.05
C ILE A 206 1.12 1.86 -4.81
N PHE A 207 1.62 2.50 -3.76
CA PHE A 207 1.34 3.89 -3.47
C PHE A 207 2.35 4.77 -4.18
N THR A 208 1.92 5.43 -5.25
CA THR A 208 2.78 6.24 -6.12
C THR A 208 2.04 7.48 -6.62
N PRO A 209 2.72 8.63 -6.79
CA PRO A 209 2.08 9.81 -7.33
C PRO A 209 1.88 9.79 -8.85
N LEU A 210 2.25 8.71 -9.53
CA LEU A 210 2.27 8.64 -11.00
C LEU A 210 0.90 8.40 -11.64
N PHE A 211 -0.08 7.83 -10.95
CA PHE A 211 -1.36 7.42 -11.53
C PHE A 211 -2.57 8.03 -10.81
N ARG A 212 -2.42 9.26 -10.33
CA ARG A 212 -3.46 10.02 -9.63
C ARG A 212 -3.64 11.37 -10.29
N GLN A 213 -4.84 11.94 -10.25
CA GLN A 213 -5.12 13.30 -10.72
C GLN A 213 -4.95 14.32 -9.61
#